data_AF-A0A7Y0Q177-F1
#
_entry.id   AF-A0A7Y0Q177-F1
#
_cell.length_a   1.000
_cell.length_b   1.000
_cell.length_c   1.000
_cell.angle_alpha   90.00
_cell.angle_beta   90.00
_cell.angle_gamma   90.00
#
_symmetry.space_group_name_H-M   'P 1'
#
loop_
_entity.id
_entity.type
_entity.pdbx_description
1 polymer ?
#
loop_
_entity_poly.entity_id
_entity_poly.type
_entity_poly.pdbx_seq_one_letter_code
_entity_poly.pdbx_strand_id
1 'polypeptide(L)'
;MDNDWRNVLETTGYLSLEQLSHWYGLKPEHIMLEPWMLLYKNALWDARRFHGGRQIAHWALRTRIFYALAPHLTDWQAEVPDNGVRPDALLQMAQRTELIALEVDTGKENQQQWREKLARYHSAPSDWHLWVVAQGGRLRLTRLRTWLGEWAPLAWALSPMTELTSPLALIFQPPRAYNRMPSTIRPRMRRYFLQQHELLPERAAWELSQGTLELAWIDRRHEADWWHLRAPAQKKGARWKATPPYDMET
;
A
#
# COMPACT_ATOMS: atom_id res chain seq x y z
N MET A 1 -11.75 -2.07 12.34
CA MET A 1 -10.97 -3.14 11.72
C MET A 1 -10.87 -4.29 12.71
N ASP A 2 -11.03 -5.52 12.22
CA ASP A 2 -10.95 -6.72 13.05
C ASP A 2 -9.48 -7.00 13.40
N ASN A 3 -9.19 -7.18 14.69
CA ASN A 3 -7.82 -7.30 15.24
C ASN A 3 -7.26 -8.72 15.04
N ASP A 4 -7.64 -9.44 13.98
CA ASP A 4 -7.00 -10.72 13.65
C ASP A 4 -5.62 -10.44 13.03
N TRP A 5 -4.60 -11.13 13.56
CA TRP A 5 -3.23 -11.07 13.04
C TRP A 5 -3.15 -11.46 11.56
N ARG A 6 -4.05 -12.34 11.08
CA ARG A 6 -4.16 -12.69 9.66
C ARG A 6 -4.53 -11.48 8.81
N ASN A 7 -5.54 -10.71 9.23
CA ASN A 7 -5.96 -9.49 8.55
C ASN A 7 -4.82 -8.48 8.51
N VAL A 8 -4.04 -8.36 9.59
CA VAL A 8 -2.85 -7.50 9.59
C VAL A 8 -1.82 -7.99 8.58
N LEU A 9 -1.53 -9.29 8.55
CA LEU A 9 -0.58 -9.86 7.59
C LEU A 9 -1.01 -9.63 6.14
N GLU A 10 -2.29 -9.80 5.82
CA GLU A 10 -2.82 -9.49 4.47
C GLU A 10 -2.76 -7.99 4.16
N THR A 11 -3.05 -7.15 5.15
CA THR A 11 -3.07 -5.69 5.00
C THR A 11 -1.68 -5.12 4.80
N THR A 12 -0.73 -5.48 5.68
CA THR A 12 0.63 -4.93 5.70
C THR A 12 1.62 -5.77 4.91
N GLY A 13 1.29 -7.02 4.56
CA GLY A 13 2.16 -7.97 3.86
C GLY A 13 3.24 -8.63 4.73
N TYR A 14 3.37 -8.22 5.99
CA TYR A 14 4.47 -8.63 6.87
C TYR A 14 4.04 -8.61 8.34
N LEU A 15 4.50 -9.58 9.12
CA LEU A 15 4.39 -9.54 10.57
C LEU A 15 5.59 -10.28 11.19
N SER A 16 6.43 -9.60 11.97
CA SER A 16 7.52 -10.29 12.66
C SER A 16 6.99 -11.21 13.77
N LEU A 17 7.73 -12.27 14.10
CA LEU A 17 7.36 -13.14 15.22
C LEU A 17 7.36 -12.38 16.55
N GLU A 18 8.24 -11.39 16.71
CA GLU A 18 8.26 -10.49 17.86
C GLU A 18 6.96 -9.68 17.94
N GLN A 19 6.51 -9.11 16.81
CA GLN A 19 5.24 -8.38 16.75
C GLN A 19 4.06 -9.32 17.03
N LEU A 20 4.06 -10.51 16.46
CA LEU A 20 2.99 -11.50 16.65
C LEU A 20 2.89 -11.94 18.12
N SER A 21 4.03 -12.16 18.78
CA SER A 21 4.09 -12.44 20.22
C SER A 21 3.64 -11.24 21.07
N HIS A 22 4.14 -10.05 20.77
CA HIS A 22 3.84 -8.84 21.53
C HIS A 22 2.36 -8.44 21.47
N TRP A 23 1.75 -8.48 20.27
CA TRP A 23 0.38 -8.00 20.07
C TRP A 23 -0.70 -9.08 20.25
N TYR A 24 -0.36 -10.36 20.07
CA TYR A 24 -1.35 -11.46 20.13
C TYR A 24 -0.99 -12.58 21.09
N GLY A 25 0.17 -12.54 21.75
CA GLY A 25 0.63 -13.64 22.62
C GLY A 25 0.93 -14.94 21.87
N LEU A 26 1.07 -14.88 20.54
CA LEU A 26 1.28 -16.06 19.71
C LEU A 26 2.78 -16.35 19.54
N LYS A 27 3.11 -17.64 19.55
CA LYS A 27 4.44 -18.16 19.23
C LYS A 27 4.40 -18.90 17.90
N PRO A 28 5.53 -19.14 17.23
CA PRO A 28 5.57 -19.84 15.94
C PRO A 28 4.83 -21.18 15.94
N GLU A 29 4.97 -21.95 17.02
CA GLU A 29 4.31 -23.24 17.22
C GLU A 29 2.77 -23.17 17.28
N HIS A 30 2.21 -21.99 17.55
CA HIS A 30 0.76 -21.77 17.55
C HIS A 30 0.19 -21.46 16.16
N ILE A 31 1.05 -21.30 15.14
CA ILE A 31 0.66 -20.85 13.81
C ILE A 31 0.60 -22.05 12.87
N MET A 32 -0.60 -22.36 12.39
CA MET A 32 -0.78 -23.25 11.25
C MET A 32 -0.58 -22.44 9.96
N LEU A 33 0.50 -22.72 9.22
CA LEU A 33 0.80 -21.99 7.98
C LEU A 33 -0.19 -22.37 6.88
N GLU A 34 -0.77 -21.35 6.26
CA GLU A 34 -1.66 -21.47 5.11
C GLU A 34 -0.88 -21.27 3.80
N PRO A 35 -1.38 -21.73 2.63
CA PRO A 35 -0.65 -21.67 1.36
C PRO A 35 -0.24 -20.26 0.90
N TRP A 36 -0.95 -19.22 1.35
CA TRP A 36 -0.65 -17.83 1.03
C TRP A 36 0.36 -17.21 2.01
N MET A 37 0.76 -17.92 3.06
CA MET A 37 1.71 -17.46 4.07
C MET A 37 3.09 -18.07 3.83
N LEU A 38 4.11 -17.31 4.19
CA LEU A 38 5.50 -17.78 4.21
C LEU A 38 6.15 -17.39 5.53
N LEU A 39 6.71 -18.36 6.25
CA LEU A 39 7.59 -18.10 7.39
C LEU A 39 9.03 -17.96 6.88
N TYR A 40 9.62 -16.76 7.02
CA TYR A 40 10.98 -16.47 6.58
C TYR A 40 11.66 -15.47 7.52
N LYS A 41 12.88 -15.81 7.99
CA LYS A 41 13.70 -14.98 8.89
C LYS A 41 12.92 -14.36 10.05
N ASN A 42 12.31 -15.21 10.87
CA ASN A 42 11.54 -14.81 12.06
C ASN A 42 10.39 -13.84 11.77
N ALA A 43 9.74 -13.98 10.61
CA ALA A 43 8.55 -13.23 10.27
C ALA A 43 7.63 -14.04 9.36
N LEU A 44 6.33 -13.80 9.50
CA LEU A 44 5.33 -14.19 8.52
C LEU A 44 5.27 -13.15 7.41
N TRP A 45 5.11 -13.65 6.20
CA TRP A 45 4.96 -12.87 4.99
C TRP A 45 3.71 -13.32 4.25
N ASP A 46 3.01 -12.37 3.63
CA ASP A 46 2.11 -12.70 2.52
C ASP A 46 2.97 -13.13 1.33
N ALA A 47 2.80 -14.37 0.88
CA ALA A 47 3.57 -14.96 -0.21
C ALA A 47 3.47 -14.16 -1.52
N ARG A 48 2.34 -13.48 -1.77
CA ARG A 48 2.13 -12.63 -2.96
C ARG A 48 2.95 -11.33 -2.90
N ARG A 49 3.36 -10.92 -1.70
CA ARG A 49 4.14 -9.69 -1.42
C ARG A 49 5.59 -10.00 -1.03
N PHE A 50 5.96 -11.28 -1.02
CA PHE A 50 7.29 -11.71 -0.63
C PHE A 50 8.30 -11.53 -1.76
N HIS A 51 9.11 -10.47 -1.67
CA HIS A 51 10.20 -10.19 -2.60
C HIS A 51 11.56 -10.65 -2.03
N GLY A 52 11.65 -11.90 -1.57
CA GLY A 52 12.88 -12.46 -1.00
C GLY A 52 13.32 -11.81 0.31
N GLY A 53 12.39 -11.24 1.07
CA GLY A 53 12.69 -10.51 2.31
C GLY A 53 13.49 -9.22 2.11
N ARG A 54 13.50 -8.65 0.90
CA ARG A 54 14.11 -7.33 0.69
C ARG A 54 13.41 -6.30 1.58
N GLN A 55 14.20 -5.42 2.20
CA GLN A 55 13.73 -4.33 3.04
C GLN A 55 12.94 -4.77 4.29
N ILE A 56 13.33 -5.84 4.98
CA ILE A 56 12.66 -6.31 6.23
C ILE A 56 12.37 -5.16 7.21
N ALA A 57 13.35 -4.29 7.44
CA ALA A 57 13.20 -3.14 8.34
C ALA A 57 12.07 -2.19 7.91
N HIS A 58 11.88 -2.01 6.60
CA HIS A 58 10.80 -1.21 6.02
C HIS A 58 9.44 -1.81 6.30
N TRP A 59 9.30 -3.11 6.03
CA TRP A 59 8.06 -3.85 6.28
C TRP A 59 7.70 -3.92 7.76
N ALA A 60 8.70 -4.13 8.63
CA ALA A 60 8.52 -4.11 10.07
C ALA A 60 8.05 -2.75 10.57
N LEU A 61 8.66 -1.66 10.07
CA LEU A 61 8.26 -0.29 10.41
C LEU A 61 6.85 0.02 9.92
N ARG A 62 6.54 -0.30 8.65
CA ARG A 62 5.20 -0.17 8.07
C ARG A 62 4.13 -0.86 8.93
N THR A 63 4.40 -2.08 9.37
CA THR A 63 3.48 -2.86 10.23
C THR A 63 3.34 -2.24 11.62
N ARG A 64 4.43 -1.73 12.19
CA ARG A 64 4.38 -1.01 13.48
C ARG A 64 3.57 0.28 13.37
N ILE A 65 3.67 0.99 12.25
CA ILE A 65 2.84 2.17 11.96
C ILE A 65 1.37 1.76 11.86
N PHE A 66 1.05 0.69 11.14
CA PHE A 66 -0.33 0.18 11.08
C PHE A 66 -0.92 -0.02 12.48
N TYR A 67 -0.22 -0.69 13.39
CA TYR A 67 -0.71 -0.86 14.77
C TYR A 67 -0.94 0.46 15.51
N ALA A 68 -0.02 1.42 15.37
CA ALA A 68 -0.17 2.73 16.01
C ALA A 68 -1.36 3.52 15.46
N LEU A 69 -1.71 3.32 14.19
CA LEU A 69 -2.75 4.07 13.50
C LEU A 69 -4.11 3.37 13.46
N ALA A 70 -4.15 2.04 13.61
CA ALA A 70 -5.36 1.22 13.46
C ALA A 70 -6.61 1.77 14.16
N PRO A 71 -6.54 2.34 15.38
CA PRO A 71 -7.72 2.94 16.04
C PRO A 71 -8.32 4.16 15.32
N HIS A 72 -7.56 4.80 14.43
CA HIS A 72 -7.92 6.05 13.76
C HIS A 72 -8.17 5.88 12.25
N LEU A 73 -7.88 4.69 11.72
CA LEU A 73 -8.00 4.39 10.30
C LEU A 73 -9.40 3.88 9.97
N THR A 74 -9.98 4.44 8.91
CA THR A 74 -11.08 3.83 8.18
C THR A 74 -10.53 2.84 7.17
N ASP A 75 -9.45 3.20 6.48
CA ASP A 75 -8.77 2.35 5.51
C ASP A 75 -7.24 2.56 5.55
N TRP A 76 -6.49 1.47 5.41
CA TRP A 76 -5.03 1.48 5.28
C TRP A 76 -4.57 1.61 3.83
N GLN A 77 -5.37 1.14 2.88
CA GLN A 77 -5.05 1.16 1.46
C GLN A 77 -6.30 1.51 0.67
N ALA A 78 -6.69 2.79 0.75
CA ALA A 78 -7.83 3.33 0.03
C ALA A 78 -7.73 3.04 -1.47
N GLU A 79 -8.87 2.66 -2.05
CA GLU A 79 -8.99 2.42 -3.48
C GLU A 79 -9.10 3.74 -4.23
N VAL A 80 -8.22 3.95 -5.21
CA VAL A 80 -8.18 5.14 -6.05
C VAL A 80 -7.88 4.75 -7.49
N PRO A 81 -8.42 5.50 -8.48
CA PRO A 81 -8.01 5.34 -9.87
C PRO A 81 -6.50 5.45 -10.02
N ASP A 82 -5.93 4.71 -10.96
CA ASP A 82 -4.49 4.70 -11.13
C ASP A 82 -3.95 6.05 -11.62
N ASN A 83 -3.19 6.71 -10.74
CA ASN A 83 -2.45 7.93 -11.03
C ASN A 83 -0.92 7.70 -11.13
N GLY A 84 -0.49 6.44 -11.18
CA GLY A 84 0.93 6.05 -11.19
C GLY A 84 1.67 6.23 -9.85
N VAL A 85 1.03 6.81 -8.83
CA VAL A 85 1.62 7.03 -7.50
C VAL A 85 1.37 5.82 -6.61
N ARG A 86 2.41 5.41 -5.89
CA ARG A 86 2.42 4.21 -5.04
C ARG A 86 3.09 4.53 -3.70
N PRO A 87 2.35 5.14 -2.76
CA PRO A 87 2.83 5.29 -1.40
C PRO A 87 3.02 3.93 -0.72
N ASP A 88 3.73 3.92 0.40
CA ASP A 88 3.80 2.75 1.28
C ASP A 88 2.42 2.37 1.82
N ALA A 89 1.53 3.33 2.02
CA ALA A 89 0.10 3.10 2.28
C ALA A 89 -0.71 4.34 1.86
N LEU A 90 -1.98 4.15 1.49
CA LEU A 90 -2.89 5.27 1.21
C LEU A 90 -4.00 5.25 2.25
N LEU A 91 -3.89 6.15 3.22
CA LEU A 91 -4.71 6.11 4.43
C LEU A 91 -5.99 6.93 4.24
N GLN A 92 -7.11 6.36 4.63
CA GLN A 92 -8.34 7.10 4.95
C GLN A 92 -8.51 7.10 6.46
N MET A 93 -8.60 8.30 7.06
CA MET A 93 -8.84 8.45 8.49
C MET A 93 -10.28 8.88 8.74
N ALA A 94 -10.88 8.42 9.84
CA ALA A 94 -12.30 8.66 10.12
C ALA A 94 -12.67 10.15 10.30
N GLN A 95 -11.70 10.97 10.72
CA GLN A 95 -11.92 12.39 11.04
C GLN A 95 -11.32 13.34 9.99
N ARG A 96 -10.87 12.82 8.85
CA ARG A 96 -10.29 13.61 7.76
C ARG A 96 -10.96 13.23 6.46
N THR A 97 -11.18 14.22 5.60
CA THR A 97 -11.73 13.99 4.26
C THR A 97 -10.62 13.71 3.24
N GLU A 98 -9.42 14.23 3.50
CA GLU A 98 -8.27 14.07 2.62
C GLU A 98 -7.65 12.68 2.75
N LEU A 99 -7.21 12.13 1.62
CA LEU A 99 -6.40 10.91 1.61
C LEU A 99 -4.96 11.24 1.98
N ILE A 100 -4.36 10.37 2.79
CA ILE A 100 -2.98 10.57 3.27
C ILE A 100 -2.09 9.50 2.64
N ALA A 101 -1.24 9.91 1.71
CA ALA A 101 -0.14 9.10 1.22
C ALA A 101 0.92 8.96 2.32
N LEU A 102 1.02 7.77 2.90
CA LEU A 102 2.04 7.45 3.89
C LEU A 102 3.33 7.03 3.19
N GLU A 103 4.45 7.61 3.63
CA GLU A 103 5.78 7.16 3.25
C GLU A 103 6.61 6.87 4.49
N VAL A 104 7.26 5.72 4.47
CA VAL A 104 8.09 5.22 5.56
C VAL A 104 9.56 5.53 5.26
N ASP A 105 10.28 6.00 6.27
CA ASP A 105 11.73 6.20 6.24
C ASP A 105 12.41 5.32 7.29
N THR A 106 13.27 4.40 6.87
CA THR A 106 14.02 3.53 7.78
C THR A 106 15.32 4.17 8.28
N GLY A 107 15.56 5.44 7.94
CA GLY A 107 16.80 6.16 8.23
C GLY A 107 17.94 5.86 7.26
N LYS A 108 17.71 5.02 6.24
CA LYS A 108 18.76 4.54 5.31
C LYS A 108 18.70 5.23 3.95
N GLU A 109 17.56 5.81 3.60
CA GLU A 109 17.34 6.46 2.32
C GLU A 109 18.20 7.74 2.22
N ASN A 110 18.95 7.91 1.15
CA ASN A 110 19.73 9.12 0.94
C ASN A 110 18.89 10.24 0.28
N GLN A 111 19.52 11.41 0.10
CA GLN A 111 18.87 12.59 -0.47
C GLN A 111 18.35 12.34 -1.90
N GLN A 112 19.12 11.67 -2.75
CA GLN A 112 18.73 11.36 -4.13
C GLN A 112 17.51 10.44 -4.17
N GLN A 113 17.49 9.40 -3.33
CA GLN A 113 16.35 8.49 -3.20
C GLN A 113 15.09 9.22 -2.77
N TRP A 114 15.20 10.16 -1.83
CA TRP A 114 14.07 11.02 -1.43
C TRP A 114 13.60 11.94 -2.55
N ARG A 115 14.53 12.55 -3.28
CA ARG A 115 14.18 13.41 -4.41
C ARG A 115 13.39 12.64 -5.47
N GLU A 116 13.84 11.44 -5.83
CA GLU A 116 13.15 10.55 -6.76
C GLU A 116 11.78 10.10 -6.24
N LYS A 117 11.69 9.81 -4.94
CA LYS A 117 10.43 9.42 -4.28
C LYS A 117 9.41 10.55 -4.31
N LEU A 118 9.80 11.77 -3.92
CA LEU A 118 8.93 12.95 -3.90
C LEU A 118 8.52 13.41 -5.30
N ALA A 119 9.40 13.27 -6.29
CA ALA A 119 9.06 13.64 -7.66
C ALA A 119 7.88 12.83 -8.23
N ARG A 120 7.67 11.59 -7.79
CA ARG A 120 6.50 10.78 -8.19
C ARG A 120 5.17 11.38 -7.76
N TYR A 121 5.15 12.17 -6.68
CA TYR A 121 3.93 12.78 -6.17
C TYR A 121 3.46 14.00 -6.96
N HIS A 122 4.20 14.45 -7.99
CA HIS A 122 3.73 15.54 -8.85
C HIS A 122 2.50 15.17 -9.67
N SER A 123 2.26 13.86 -9.91
CA SER A 123 1.05 13.36 -10.57
C SER A 123 -0.05 12.94 -9.58
N ALA A 124 0.16 13.11 -8.28
CA ALA A 124 -0.86 12.80 -7.29
C ALA A 124 -2.00 13.84 -7.33
N PRO A 125 -3.24 13.42 -7.03
CA PRO A 125 -4.36 14.33 -6.83
C PRO A 125 -4.05 15.42 -5.80
N SER A 126 -4.55 16.64 -6.04
CA SER A 126 -4.24 17.81 -5.22
C SER A 126 -4.85 17.76 -3.82
N ASP A 127 -5.87 16.92 -3.63
CA ASP A 127 -6.55 16.64 -2.35
C ASP A 127 -5.84 15.56 -1.52
N TRP A 128 -4.72 15.02 -2.00
CA TRP A 128 -3.87 14.14 -1.20
C TRP A 128 -2.89 14.92 -0.36
N HIS A 129 -2.63 14.41 0.84
CA HIS A 129 -1.55 14.88 1.69
C HIS A 129 -0.44 13.82 1.81
N LEU A 130 0.80 14.24 1.95
CA LEU A 130 1.96 13.37 2.15
C LEU A 130 2.33 13.32 3.64
N TRP A 131 2.29 12.14 4.24
CA TRP A 131 2.80 11.96 5.59
C TRP A 131 4.02 11.05 5.61
N VAL A 132 5.16 11.61 6.02
CA VAL A 132 6.38 10.83 6.22
C VAL A 132 6.50 10.43 7.68
N VAL A 133 6.61 9.11 7.93
CA VAL A 133 6.94 8.57 9.24
C VAL A 133 8.35 8.01 9.21
N ALA A 134 9.22 8.56 10.06
CA ALA A 134 10.65 8.29 9.98
C ALA A 134 11.25 7.68 11.25
N GLN A 135 12.23 6.81 11.05
CA GLN A 135 13.19 6.40 12.07
C GLN A 135 14.49 7.20 11.94
N GLY A 136 15.10 7.51 13.09
CA GLY A 136 16.41 8.15 13.15
C GLY A 136 16.49 9.24 14.22
N GLY A 137 17.72 9.69 14.49
CA GLY A 137 17.98 10.77 15.43
C GLY A 137 17.62 12.15 14.86
N ARG A 138 17.74 13.18 15.72
CA ARG A 138 17.39 14.57 15.40
C ARG A 138 17.99 15.08 14.08
N LEU A 139 19.26 14.78 13.80
CA LEU A 139 19.93 15.21 12.55
C LEU A 139 19.25 14.66 11.30
N ARG A 140 18.82 13.39 11.32
CA ARG A 140 18.10 12.76 10.20
C ARG A 140 16.76 13.43 9.97
N LEU A 141 15.99 13.63 11.04
CA LEU A 141 14.68 14.27 10.98
C LEU A 141 14.78 15.72 10.50
N THR A 142 15.80 16.47 10.92
CA THR A 142 16.06 17.82 10.42
C THR A 142 16.32 17.81 8.92
N ARG A 143 17.18 16.90 8.43
CA ARG A 143 17.47 16.77 6.99
C ARG A 143 16.23 16.41 6.17
N LEU A 144 15.46 15.42 6.63
CA LEU A 144 14.20 15.04 5.98
C LEU A 144 13.22 16.21 5.93
N ARG A 145 13.08 16.97 7.02
CA ARG A 145 12.23 18.16 7.06
C ARG A 145 12.66 19.21 6.04
N THR A 146 13.98 19.45 5.90
CA THR A 146 14.52 20.33 4.88
C THR A 146 14.17 19.82 3.48
N TRP A 147 14.42 18.54 3.17
CA TRP A 147 14.11 17.97 1.85
C TRP A 147 12.62 18.00 1.51
N LEU A 148 11.74 17.75 2.49
CA LEU A 148 10.29 17.86 2.30
C LEU A 148 9.86 19.30 2.06
N GLY A 149 10.35 20.25 2.89
CA GLY A 149 10.09 21.67 2.71
C GLY A 149 10.63 22.23 1.39
N GLU A 150 11.68 21.62 0.85
CA GLU A 150 12.19 21.95 -0.47
C GLU A 150 11.34 21.30 -1.56
N TRP A 151 11.10 19.99 -1.54
CA TRP A 151 10.69 19.22 -2.74
C TRP A 151 9.31 18.58 -2.70
N ALA A 152 8.59 18.60 -1.58
CA ALA A 152 7.28 17.96 -1.51
C ALA A 152 6.25 18.70 -2.40
N PRO A 153 5.62 18.03 -3.36
CA PRO A 153 4.62 18.65 -4.23
C PRO A 153 3.22 18.71 -3.58
N LEU A 154 3.01 17.96 -2.50
CA LEU A 154 1.76 17.92 -1.72
C LEU A 154 1.94 18.62 -0.38
N ALA A 155 0.82 18.98 0.26
CA ALA A 155 0.85 19.36 1.67
C ALA A 155 1.41 18.19 2.49
N TRP A 156 2.36 18.45 3.38
CA TRP A 156 3.17 17.39 3.97
C TRP A 156 3.35 17.50 5.48
N ALA A 157 3.47 16.35 6.14
CA ALA A 157 3.81 16.24 7.55
C ALA A 157 4.99 15.26 7.73
N LEU A 158 5.78 15.48 8.78
CA LEU A 158 6.87 14.59 9.18
C LEU A 158 6.72 14.27 10.66
N SER A 159 6.61 12.98 10.98
CA SER A 159 6.55 12.49 12.36
C SER A 159 7.66 11.47 12.60
N PRO A 160 8.38 11.53 13.72
CA PRO A 160 9.20 10.39 14.13
C PRO A 160 8.28 9.26 14.58
N MET A 161 8.73 8.02 14.39
CA MET A 161 7.95 6.82 14.75
C MET A 161 7.55 6.79 16.24
N THR A 162 8.33 7.42 17.12
CA THR A 162 8.09 7.47 18.56
C THR A 162 6.98 8.45 18.96
N GLU A 163 6.52 9.32 18.07
CA GLU A 163 5.56 10.40 18.37
C GLU A 163 4.22 10.21 17.63
N LEU A 164 3.87 8.97 17.27
CA LEU A 164 2.56 8.67 16.66
C LEU A 164 1.39 8.64 17.67
N THR A 165 1.50 9.35 18.80
CA THR A 165 0.56 9.26 19.93
C THR A 165 -0.86 9.74 19.60
N SER A 166 -1.02 10.63 18.61
CA SER A 166 -2.31 10.86 17.96
C SER A 166 -2.11 11.41 16.54
N PRO A 167 -2.40 10.62 15.49
CA PRO A 167 -2.29 11.09 14.09
C PRO A 167 -3.36 12.13 13.73
N LEU A 168 -4.37 12.32 14.57
CA LEU A 168 -5.43 13.28 14.32
C LEU A 168 -4.91 14.73 14.40
N ALA A 169 -3.91 14.95 15.26
CA ALA A 169 -3.26 16.25 15.47
C ALA A 169 -2.22 16.63 14.38
N LEU A 170 -2.13 15.89 13.27
CA LEU A 170 -1.15 16.18 12.21
C LEU A 170 -1.35 17.58 11.60
N ILE A 171 -0.30 18.38 11.67
CA ILE A 171 -0.25 19.70 11.04
C ILE A 171 0.53 19.57 9.74
N PHE A 172 -0.19 19.60 8.62
CA PHE A 172 0.40 19.59 7.29
C PHE A 172 0.93 20.99 6.95
N GLN A 173 2.19 21.03 6.52
CA GLN A 173 2.81 22.20 5.94
C GLN A 173 2.38 22.31 4.48
N PRO A 174 2.10 23.52 3.97
CA PRO A 174 1.74 23.68 2.57
C PRO A 174 2.91 23.28 1.65
N PRO A 175 2.62 22.81 0.41
CA PRO A 175 3.65 22.60 -0.58
C PRO A 175 4.31 23.94 -0.95
N ARG A 176 5.60 23.92 -1.29
CA ARG A 176 6.29 25.15 -1.70
C ARG A 176 5.90 25.52 -3.13
N ALA A 177 5.32 26.71 -3.30
CA ALA A 177 4.67 27.18 -4.54
C ALA A 177 5.48 27.10 -5.85
N TYR A 178 6.81 26.92 -5.77
CA TYR A 178 7.71 26.99 -6.93
C TYR A 178 8.26 25.65 -7.45
N ASN A 179 7.97 24.52 -6.80
CA ASN A 179 8.44 23.23 -7.30
C ASN A 179 7.38 22.52 -8.12
N ARG A 180 7.12 23.09 -9.31
CA ARG A 180 6.81 22.28 -10.48
C ARG A 180 8.13 21.78 -11.04
N MET A 181 8.78 20.81 -10.38
CA MET A 181 9.88 20.12 -11.05
C MET A 181 9.28 19.51 -12.33
N PRO A 182 9.86 19.75 -13.52
CA PRO A 182 9.44 19.04 -14.71
C PRO A 182 9.63 17.54 -14.42
N SER A 183 8.57 16.76 -14.54
CA SER A 183 8.62 15.32 -14.34
C SER A 183 9.50 14.69 -15.43
N THR A 184 10.81 14.62 -15.22
CA THR A 184 11.67 13.74 -16.00
C THR A 184 11.47 12.28 -15.58
N ILE A 185 10.79 12.04 -14.46
CA ILE A 185 10.38 10.71 -14.02
C ILE A 185 9.17 10.29 -14.84
N ARG A 186 9.40 9.42 -15.84
CA ARG A 186 8.33 8.73 -16.53
C ARG A 186 7.54 7.91 -15.49
N PRO A 187 6.20 8.00 -15.46
CA PRO A 187 5.41 7.11 -14.63
C PRO A 187 5.78 5.66 -14.96
N ARG A 188 5.98 4.82 -13.93
CA ARG A 188 6.28 3.40 -14.14
C ARG A 188 5.16 2.78 -14.95
N MET A 189 5.50 2.12 -16.05
CA MET A 189 4.50 1.51 -16.93
C MET A 189 3.81 0.34 -16.22
N ARG A 190 2.48 0.26 -16.30
CA ARG A 190 1.77 -0.96 -15.94
C ARG A 190 1.71 -1.89 -17.14
N ARG A 191 2.09 -3.15 -16.93
CA ARG A 191 1.95 -4.22 -17.92
C ARG A 191 1.01 -5.26 -17.32
N TYR A 192 -0.04 -5.63 -18.04
CA TYR A 192 -1.03 -6.57 -17.53
C TYR A 192 -0.74 -7.94 -18.10
N PHE A 193 -0.80 -8.99 -17.30
CA PHE A 193 -0.51 -10.36 -17.73
C PHE A 193 -1.64 -11.30 -17.33
N LEU A 194 -2.23 -12.01 -18.29
CA LEU A 194 -3.15 -13.12 -18.04
C LEU A 194 -2.45 -14.42 -18.44
N GLN A 195 -2.24 -15.36 -17.51
CA GLN A 195 -1.55 -16.62 -17.78
C GLN A 195 -0.24 -16.43 -18.57
N GLN A 196 0.61 -15.48 -18.12
CA GLN A 196 1.89 -15.09 -18.74
C GLN A 196 1.80 -14.36 -20.10
N HIS A 197 0.61 -14.12 -20.64
CA HIS A 197 0.42 -13.33 -21.86
C HIS A 197 0.12 -11.89 -21.52
N GLU A 198 0.84 -10.95 -22.14
CA GLU A 198 0.61 -9.53 -21.93
C GLU A 198 -0.72 -9.08 -22.57
N LEU A 199 -1.53 -8.37 -21.80
CA LEU A 199 -2.75 -7.72 -22.25
C LEU A 199 -2.49 -6.25 -22.51
N LEU A 200 -3.17 -5.71 -23.52
CA LEU A 200 -3.21 -4.27 -23.77
C LEU A 200 -3.82 -3.55 -22.56
N PRO A 201 -3.28 -2.38 -22.15
CA PRO A 201 -3.77 -1.65 -20.99
C PRO A 201 -5.27 -1.35 -21.00
N GLU A 202 -5.81 -0.94 -22.15
CA GLU A 202 -7.24 -0.62 -22.31
C GLU A 202 -8.13 -1.83 -22.09
N ARG A 203 -7.74 -2.98 -22.64
CA ARG A 203 -8.45 -4.25 -22.47
C ARG A 203 -8.42 -4.70 -21.01
N ALA A 204 -7.25 -4.63 -20.38
CA ALA A 204 -7.10 -5.02 -18.98
C ALA A 204 -7.93 -4.12 -18.05
N ALA A 205 -7.93 -2.81 -18.28
CA ALA A 205 -8.74 -1.86 -17.53
C ALA A 205 -10.25 -2.14 -17.71
N TRP A 206 -10.69 -2.42 -18.95
CA TRP A 206 -12.06 -2.78 -19.22
C TRP A 206 -12.45 -4.08 -18.52
N GLU A 207 -11.68 -5.16 -18.66
CA GLU A 207 -11.98 -6.46 -18.04
C GLU A 207 -11.96 -6.39 -16.49
N LEU A 208 -11.06 -5.58 -15.90
CA LEU A 208 -11.07 -5.29 -14.47
C LEU A 208 -12.34 -4.53 -14.06
N SER A 209 -12.76 -3.52 -14.84
CA SER A 209 -13.97 -2.74 -14.56
C SER A 209 -15.26 -3.57 -14.64
N GLN A 210 -15.29 -4.56 -15.52
CA GLN A 210 -16.42 -5.49 -15.68
C GLN A 210 -16.39 -6.62 -14.63
N GLY A 211 -15.34 -6.70 -13.80
CA GLY A 211 -15.14 -7.80 -12.87
C GLY A 211 -14.94 -9.16 -13.54
N THR A 212 -14.61 -9.18 -14.84
CA THR A 212 -14.32 -10.42 -15.58
C THR A 212 -12.92 -10.93 -15.33
N LEU A 213 -12.03 -10.03 -14.91
CA LEU A 213 -10.73 -10.36 -14.33
C LEU A 213 -10.60 -9.70 -12.95
N GLU A 214 -9.81 -10.31 -12.10
CA GLU A 214 -9.35 -9.74 -10.84
C GLU A 214 -7.82 -9.76 -10.78
N LEU A 215 -7.27 -8.83 -10.02
CA LEU A 215 -5.84 -8.79 -9.76
C LEU A 215 -5.44 -9.98 -8.87
N ALA A 216 -4.57 -10.86 -9.38
CA ALA A 216 -4.04 -11.97 -8.62
C ALA A 216 -2.87 -11.52 -7.73
N TRP A 217 -1.88 -10.87 -8.34
CA TRP A 217 -0.69 -10.34 -7.67
C TRP A 217 0.05 -9.34 -8.57
N ILE A 218 1.02 -8.61 -8.02
CA ILE A 218 1.82 -7.61 -8.74
C ILE A 218 3.32 -7.95 -8.62
N ASP A 219 4.03 -8.09 -9.75
CA ASP A 219 5.49 -8.11 -9.80
C ASP A 219 6.02 -6.67 -9.92
N ARG A 220 6.84 -6.24 -8.97
CA ARG A 220 7.39 -4.87 -8.96
C ARG A 220 8.78 -4.88 -9.59
N ARG A 221 8.89 -4.44 -10.84
CA ARG A 221 10.18 -4.32 -11.55
C ARG A 221 10.69 -2.89 -11.57
N HIS A 222 11.94 -2.72 -11.97
CA HIS A 222 12.63 -1.42 -11.94
C HIS A 222 11.88 -0.34 -12.75
N GLU A 223 11.29 -0.71 -13.89
CA GLU A 223 10.67 0.20 -14.86
C GLU A 223 9.16 0.01 -15.05
N ALA A 224 8.61 -1.09 -14.53
CA ALA A 224 7.22 -1.44 -14.72
C ALA A 224 6.66 -2.27 -13.57
N ASP A 225 5.36 -2.11 -13.31
CA ASP A 225 4.60 -3.03 -12.45
C ASP A 225 3.89 -4.04 -13.36
N TRP A 226 4.14 -5.33 -13.14
CA TRP A 226 3.46 -6.39 -13.88
C TRP A 226 2.27 -6.85 -13.08
N TRP A 227 1.08 -6.56 -13.58
CA TRP A 227 -0.19 -6.89 -12.98
C TRP A 227 -0.63 -8.25 -13.48
N HIS A 228 -0.47 -9.27 -12.65
CA HIS A 228 -0.89 -10.61 -13.01
C HIS A 228 -2.38 -10.75 -12.68
N LEU A 229 -3.18 -10.88 -13.73
CA LEU A 229 -4.63 -11.00 -13.68
C LEU A 229 -5.05 -12.46 -13.70
N ARG A 230 -6.21 -12.75 -13.12
CA ARG A 230 -6.86 -14.06 -13.20
C ARG A 230 -8.37 -13.89 -13.34
N ALA A 231 -9.04 -14.92 -13.84
CA ALA A 231 -10.49 -14.97 -13.76
C ALA A 231 -10.95 -15.03 -12.29
N PRO A 232 -12.04 -14.34 -11.91
CA PRO A 232 -12.62 -14.46 -10.58
C PRO A 232 -12.90 -15.92 -10.28
N ALA A 233 -12.62 -16.35 -9.04
CA ALA A 233 -13.04 -17.67 -8.61
C ALA A 233 -14.57 -17.74 -8.72
N GLN A 234 -15.10 -18.70 -9.50
CA GLN A 234 -16.54 -18.99 -9.46
C GLN A 234 -16.90 -19.27 -8.01
N LYS A 235 -17.68 -18.39 -7.38
CA LYS A 235 -18.32 -18.70 -6.09
C LYS A 235 -19.16 -19.95 -6.32
N LYS A 236 -18.69 -21.11 -5.86
CA LYS A 236 -19.50 -22.33 -5.78
C LYS A 236 -20.66 -22.04 -4.83
N GLY A 237 -21.76 -21.52 -5.37
CA GLY A 237 -22.87 -21.06 -4.54
C GLY A 237 -23.86 -20.13 -5.24
N ALA A 238 -24.23 -20.42 -6.48
CA ALA A 238 -25.51 -19.93 -7.02
C ALA A 238 -26.10 -21.06 -7.86
N ARG A 239 -26.95 -21.86 -7.21
CA ARG A 239 -27.85 -22.79 -7.88
C ARG A 239 -28.82 -21.90 -8.65
N TRP A 240 -28.54 -21.62 -9.91
CA TRP A 240 -29.53 -21.03 -10.81
C TRP A 240 -30.69 -22.02 -10.88
N LYS A 241 -31.82 -21.69 -10.24
CA LYS A 241 -33.08 -22.33 -10.59
C LYS A 241 -33.35 -21.89 -12.02
N ALA A 242 -33.26 -22.82 -12.96
CA ALA A 242 -33.80 -22.63 -14.28
C ALA A 242 -35.31 -22.34 -14.11
N THR A 243 -35.73 -21.12 -14.41
CA THR A 243 -37.13 -20.84 -14.69
C THR A 243 -37.42 -21.49 -16.04
N PRO A 244 -38.38 -22.44 -16.15
CA PRO A 244 -38.74 -22.99 -17.44
C PRO A 244 -39.36 -21.89 -18.31
N PRO A 245 -39.22 -21.98 -19.64
CA PRO A 245 -39.76 -20.99 -20.55
C PRO A 245 -41.28 -21.03 -20.53
N TYR A 246 -41.88 -19.87 -20.75
CA TYR A 246 -43.29 -19.63 -21.04
C TYR A 246 -43.98 -20.78 -21.78
N ASP A 247 -44.97 -21.40 -21.14
CA ASP A 247 -46.10 -21.97 -21.86
C ASP A 247 -46.94 -20.80 -22.38
N MET A 248 -46.96 -20.61 -23.71
CA MET A 248 -48.01 -19.85 -24.36
C MET A 248 -49.13 -20.83 -24.71
N GLU A 249 -50.22 -20.74 -23.95
CA GLU A 249 -51.51 -21.27 -24.38
C GLU A 249 -51.98 -20.50 -25.62
N THR A 250 -52.16 -21.24 -26.72
CA THR A 250 -53.40 -21.28 -27.54
C THR A 250 -53.39 -22.57 -28.36
#